data_AF-A0A2G9TPW3-F1
#
_entry.id   AF-A0A2G9TPW3-F1
#
_cell.length_a   1.000
_cell.length_b   1.000
_cell.length_c   1.000
_cell.angle_alpha   90.00
_cell.angle_beta   90.00
_cell.angle_gamma   90.00
#
_symmetry.space_group_name_H-M   'P 1'
#
loop_
_entity.id
_entity.type
_entity.pdbx_description
1 polymer ?
#
loop_
_entity_poly.entity_id
_entity_poly.type
_entity_poly.pdbx_seq_one_letter_code
_entity_poly.pdbx_strand_id
1 'polypeptide(L)'
;MPLNRLLRDGDNEDLAEERRKATFDTDEMAAIIWEGKERVRRRREITKKVNEHTELHDPHSQAFMTRLEEIDNSARKITKMFGKLNELGVDPTDPADMAHLT
;
A
#
# COMPACT_ATOMS: atom_id res chain seq x y z
N MET A 1 6.79 -21.37 -7.87
CA MET A 1 5.94 -20.18 -7.63
C MET A 1 5.99 -19.31 -8.86
N PRO A 2 4.89 -18.65 -9.26
CA PRO A 2 4.91 -17.71 -10.37
C PRO A 2 5.92 -16.59 -10.09
N LEU A 3 6.59 -16.11 -11.15
CA LEU A 3 7.56 -15.02 -11.07
C LEU A 3 6.87 -13.69 -10.73
N ASN A 4 5.62 -13.52 -11.18
CA ASN A 4 4.78 -12.43 -10.72
C ASN A 4 4.16 -12.77 -9.34
N ARG A 5 4.60 -12.05 -8.31
CA ARG A 5 4.20 -12.24 -6.91
C ARG A 5 2.85 -11.60 -6.57
N LEU A 6 2.21 -10.92 -7.52
CA LEU A 6 0.89 -10.29 -7.36
C LEU A 6 -0.26 -11.14 -7.90
N LEU A 7 0.03 -12.31 -8.47
CA LEU A 7 -0.99 -13.26 -8.93
C LEU A 7 -1.72 -13.87 -7.73
N ARG A 8 -3.06 -13.82 -7.73
CA ARG A 8 -3.92 -14.30 -6.65
C ARG A 8 -5.03 -15.21 -7.18
N ASP A 9 -5.50 -16.11 -6.34
CA ASP A 9 -6.68 -16.91 -6.64
C ASP A 9 -7.91 -16.00 -6.75
N GLY A 10 -8.71 -16.18 -7.82
CA GLY A 10 -9.87 -15.35 -8.11
C GLY A 10 -9.59 -14.04 -8.83
N ASP A 11 -8.35 -13.78 -9.27
CA ASP A 11 -8.06 -12.71 -10.22
C ASP A 11 -8.87 -12.89 -11.51
N ASN A 12 -9.19 -11.79 -12.18
CA ASN A 12 -9.73 -11.82 -13.55
C ASN A 12 -8.75 -12.59 -14.46
N GLU A 13 -9.26 -13.56 -15.24
CA GLU A 13 -8.40 -14.48 -16.00
C GLU A 13 -7.53 -13.76 -17.03
N ASP A 14 -8.04 -12.74 -17.73
CA ASP A 14 -7.24 -11.97 -18.69
C ASP A 14 -6.02 -11.32 -18.02
N LEU A 15 -6.22 -10.77 -16.81
CA LEU A 15 -5.14 -10.20 -16.02
C LEU A 15 -4.18 -11.27 -15.48
N ALA A 16 -4.71 -12.42 -15.07
CA ALA A 16 -3.92 -13.55 -14.59
C ALA A 16 -3.03 -14.12 -15.71
N GLU A 17 -3.55 -14.25 -16.93
CA GLU A 17 -2.81 -14.71 -18.10
C GLU A 17 -1.62 -13.79 -18.40
N GLU A 18 -1.81 -12.47 -18.37
CA GLU A 18 -0.71 -11.52 -18.54
C GLU A 18 0.33 -11.62 -17.41
N ARG A 19 -0.11 -11.81 -16.16
CA ARG A 19 0.80 -12.00 -15.02
C ARG A 19 1.61 -13.29 -15.11
N ARG A 20 1.05 -14.37 -15.66
CA ARG A 20 1.74 -15.67 -15.85
C ARG A 20 2.89 -15.58 -16.86
N LYS A 21 2.84 -14.62 -17.81
CA LYS A 21 3.89 -14.39 -18.82
C LYS A 21 5.14 -13.69 -18.27
N ALA A 22 5.16 -13.30 -17.00
CA ALA A 22 6.30 -12.62 -16.39
C ALA A 22 7.60 -13.43 -16.54
N THR A 23 8.66 -12.76 -17.01
CA THR A 23 9.99 -13.35 -17.24
C THR A 23 10.99 -13.02 -16.12
N PHE A 24 10.57 -12.28 -15.11
CA PHE A 24 11.37 -11.84 -13.98
C PHE A 24 10.56 -11.83 -12.69
N ASP A 25 11.23 -11.97 -11.54
CA ASP A 25 10.60 -11.89 -10.24
C ASP A 25 10.20 -10.44 -9.91
N THR A 26 8.91 -10.19 -9.69
CA THR A 26 8.40 -8.85 -9.40
C THR A 26 8.88 -8.30 -8.05
N ASP A 27 9.27 -9.16 -7.11
CA ASP A 27 9.84 -8.73 -5.82
C ASP A 27 11.27 -8.24 -5.99
N GLU A 28 12.06 -8.96 -6.81
CA GLU A 28 13.41 -8.53 -7.16
C GLU A 28 13.36 -7.22 -7.97
N MET A 29 12.41 -7.08 -8.89
CA MET A 29 12.18 -5.83 -9.60
C MET A 29 11.77 -4.69 -8.65
N ALA A 30 10.85 -4.95 -7.71
CA ALA A 30 10.48 -3.96 -6.71
C ALA A 30 11.68 -3.55 -5.85
N ALA A 31 12.58 -4.48 -5.52
CA ALA A 31 13.79 -4.18 -4.77
C ALA A 31 14.77 -3.31 -5.56
N ILE A 32 14.79 -3.41 -6.89
CA ILE A 32 15.53 -2.48 -7.76
C ILE A 32 14.89 -1.08 -7.71
N ILE A 33 13.57 -0.99 -7.87
CA ILE A 33 12.83 0.28 -7.89
C ILE A 33 12.96 1.04 -6.56
N TRP A 34 12.84 0.34 -5.44
CA TRP A 34 12.86 0.91 -4.10
C TRP A 34 14.22 0.81 -3.41
N GLU A 35 15.26 0.42 -4.16
CA GLU A 35 16.65 0.38 -3.72
C GLU A 35 16.87 -0.49 -2.47
N GLY A 36 16.20 -1.64 -2.40
CA GLY A 36 16.45 -2.63 -1.34
C GLY A 36 15.26 -3.54 -1.05
N LYS A 37 15.57 -4.83 -0.83
CA LYS A 37 14.55 -5.84 -0.44
C LYS A 37 13.87 -5.51 0.87
N GLU A 38 14.63 -4.96 1.82
CA GLU A 38 14.10 -4.58 3.13
C GLU A 38 13.09 -3.45 3.03
N ARG A 39 13.35 -2.43 2.20
CA ARG A 39 12.39 -1.35 1.92
C ARG A 39 11.09 -1.89 1.32
N VAL A 40 11.18 -2.82 0.37
CA VAL A 40 9.99 -3.46 -0.22
C VAL A 40 9.21 -4.26 0.82
N ARG A 41 9.92 -5.04 1.67
CA ARG A 41 9.31 -5.80 2.75
C ARG A 41 8.54 -4.88 3.69
N ARG A 42 9.17 -3.80 4.16
CA ARG A 42 8.60 -2.79 5.04
C ARG A 42 7.35 -2.14 4.45
N ARG A 43 7.41 -1.68 3.19
CA ARG A 43 6.24 -1.12 2.49
C ARG A 43 5.06 -2.08 2.49
N ARG A 44 5.27 -3.37 2.21
CA ARG A 44 4.20 -4.38 2.20
C ARG A 44 3.63 -4.66 3.59
N GLU A 45 4.49 -4.69 4.60
CA GLU A 45 4.07 -4.85 6.00
C GLU A 45 3.20 -3.67 6.45
N ILE A 46 3.61 -2.44 6.14
CA ILE A 46 2.82 -1.24 6.46
C ILE A 46 1.49 -1.27 5.70
N THR A 47 1.49 -1.57 4.39
CA THR A 47 0.23 -1.70 3.62
C THR A 47 -0.70 -2.75 4.23
N LYS A 48 -0.17 -3.90 4.64
CA LYS A 48 -0.98 -4.95 5.26
C LYS A 48 -1.63 -4.46 6.55
N LYS A 49 -0.84 -3.82 7.44
CA LYS A 49 -1.34 -3.28 8.70
C LYS A 49 -2.36 -2.16 8.49
N VAL A 50 -2.07 -1.21 7.60
CA VAL A 50 -3.02 -0.13 7.26
C VAL A 50 -4.36 -0.72 6.79
N ASN A 51 -4.32 -1.79 5.98
CA ASN A 51 -5.52 -2.45 5.48
C ASN A 51 -6.33 -3.19 6.57
N GLU A 52 -5.74 -3.48 7.73
CA GLU A 52 -6.43 -4.03 8.91
C GLU A 52 -7.17 -2.93 9.71
N HIS A 53 -6.88 -1.65 9.44
CA HIS A 53 -7.50 -0.49 10.08
C HIS A 53 -8.51 0.19 9.15
N THR A 54 -9.76 -0.28 9.16
CA THR A 54 -10.83 0.23 8.28
C THR A 54 -11.12 1.72 8.48
N GLU A 55 -10.82 2.26 9.66
CA GLU A 55 -10.89 3.69 9.94
C GLU A 55 -9.89 4.53 9.13
N LEU A 56 -8.86 3.93 8.54
CA LEU A 56 -7.91 4.61 7.64
C LEU A 56 -8.34 4.55 6.17
N HIS A 57 -9.36 3.74 5.85
CA HIS A 57 -9.87 3.64 4.49
C HIS A 57 -10.71 4.87 4.13
N ASP A 58 -10.86 5.10 2.82
CA ASP A 58 -11.83 6.05 2.33
C ASP A 58 -13.25 5.51 2.51
N PRO A 59 -14.22 6.32 2.98
CA PRO A 59 -15.59 5.86 3.19
C PRO A 59 -16.30 5.48 1.89
N HIS A 60 -15.87 6.07 0.78
CA HIS A 60 -16.27 5.81 -0.59
C HIS A 60 -15.23 6.42 -1.53
N SER A 61 -15.34 6.16 -2.84
CA SER A 61 -14.44 6.74 -3.84
C SER A 61 -14.33 8.27 -3.69
N GLN A 62 -13.09 8.76 -3.67
CA GLN A 62 -12.81 10.20 -3.63
C GLN A 62 -13.39 10.93 -4.86
N ALA A 63 -13.60 10.24 -5.97
CA ALA A 63 -14.24 10.82 -7.17
C ALA A 63 -15.69 11.30 -6.93
N PHE A 64 -16.32 10.88 -5.83
CA PHE A 64 -17.65 11.34 -5.43
C PHE A 64 -17.62 12.41 -4.33
N MET A 65 -16.42 12.75 -3.83
CA MET A 65 -16.26 13.81 -2.84
C MET A 65 -16.24 15.18 -3.52
N THR A 66 -16.97 16.11 -2.95
CA THR A 66 -16.71 17.54 -3.16
C THR A 66 -15.36 17.91 -2.55
N ARG A 67 -14.81 19.06 -2.97
CA ARG A 67 -13.55 19.57 -2.42
C ARG A 67 -13.54 19.67 -0.89
N LEU A 68 -14.66 20.08 -0.27
CA LEU A 68 -14.73 20.19 1.20
C LEU A 68 -14.71 18.81 1.85
N GLU A 69 -15.43 17.83 1.28
CA GLU A 69 -15.41 16.45 1.75
C GLU A 69 -14.02 15.81 1.60
N GLU A 70 -13.29 16.11 0.51
CA GLU A 70 -11.91 15.65 0.35
C GLU A 70 -10.97 16.21 1.43
N ILE A 71 -11.12 17.50 1.76
CA ILE A 71 -10.34 18.16 2.82
C ILE A 71 -10.63 17.50 4.17
N ASP A 72 -11.92 17.35 4.51
CA ASP A 72 -12.34 16.77 5.79
C ASP A 72 -11.92 15.30 5.90
N ASN A 73 -12.07 14.53 4.82
CA ASN A 73 -11.64 13.13 4.78
C ASN A 73 -10.11 13.00 4.89
N SER A 74 -9.35 13.88 4.24
CA SER A 74 -7.89 13.89 4.34
C SER A 74 -7.42 14.25 5.75
N ALA A 75 -8.02 15.27 6.37
CA ALA A 75 -7.73 15.65 7.74
C ALA A 75 -8.05 14.52 8.72
N ARG A 76 -9.22 13.89 8.59
CA ARG A 76 -9.62 12.71 9.36
C ARG A 76 -8.59 11.58 9.26
N LYS A 77 -8.17 11.21 8.05
CA LYS A 77 -7.19 10.14 7.82
C LYS A 77 -5.84 10.47 8.46
N ILE A 78 -5.32 11.68 8.23
CA ILE A 78 -4.04 12.13 8.79
C ILE A 78 -4.07 12.07 10.33
N THR A 79 -5.09 12.64 10.97
CA THR A 79 -5.18 12.62 12.45
C THR A 79 -5.24 11.20 13.01
N LYS A 80 -6.01 10.30 12.38
CA LYS A 80 -6.11 8.90 12.82
C LYS A 80 -4.81 8.13 12.61
N MET A 81 -4.15 8.36 11.48
CA MET A 81 -2.88 7.73 11.13
C MET A 81 -1.76 8.13 12.10
N PHE A 82 -1.61 9.42 12.42
CA PHE A 82 -0.63 9.88 13.41
C PHE A 82 -0.88 9.31 14.81
N GLY A 83 -2.14 9.11 15.19
CA GLY A 83 -2.49 8.44 16.45
C GLY A 83 -2.15 6.94 16.48
N LYS A 84 -1.82 6.33 15.34
CA LYS A 84 -1.64 4.88 15.18
C LYS A 84 -0.27 4.45 14.67
N LEU A 85 0.69 5.36 14.52
CA LEU A 85 2.02 5.04 13.95
C LEU A 85 2.70 3.84 14.63
N ASN A 86 2.63 3.77 15.97
CA ASN A 86 3.19 2.63 16.71
C ASN A 86 2.50 1.29 16.40
N GLU A 87 1.16 1.28 16.25
CA GLU A 87 0.39 0.08 15.88
C GLU A 87 0.75 -0.36 14.45
N LEU A 88 0.82 0.61 13.54
CA LEU A 88 1.28 0.43 12.16
C LEU A 88 2.76 0.01 12.08
N GLY A 89 3.51 0.14 13.18
CA GLY A 89 4.93 -0.14 13.25
C GLY A 89 5.73 0.75 12.30
N VAL A 90 5.34 2.02 12.18
CA VAL A 90 5.98 3.04 11.35
C VAL A 90 6.83 3.91 12.26
N ASP A 91 8.11 4.06 11.91
CA ASP A 91 9.00 4.99 12.60
C ASP A 91 8.80 6.42 12.03
N PRO A 92 8.31 7.39 12.83
CA PRO A 92 8.13 8.76 12.36
C PRO A 92 9.44 9.47 12.02
N THR A 93 10.58 8.93 12.45
CA THR A 93 11.92 9.47 12.17
C THR A 93 12.55 8.88 10.92
N ASP A 94 11.99 7.79 10.37
CA ASP A 94 12.41 7.21 9.10
C ASP A 94 11.59 7.82 7.94
N PRO A 95 12.21 8.62 7.05
CA PRO A 95 11.51 9.19 5.91
C PRO A 95 10.91 8.15 4.97
N ALA A 96 11.48 6.95 4.88
CA ALA A 96 11.00 5.89 3.99
C ALA A 96 9.68 5.30 4.47
N ASP A 97 9.54 5.09 5.78
CA ASP A 97 8.31 4.60 6.40
C ASP A 97 7.21 5.68 6.32
N MET A 98 7.55 6.95 6.58
CA MET A 98 6.60 8.07 6.48
C MET A 98 6.13 8.34 5.05
N ALA A 99 7.00 8.25 4.04
CA ALA A 99 6.63 8.44 2.64
C ALA A 99 5.72 7.34 2.09
N HIS A 100 5.61 6.20 2.78
CA HIS A 100 4.68 5.13 2.39
C HIS A 100 3.27 5.33 2.99
N LEU A 101 3.11 6.27 3.92
CA LEU A 101 1.83 6.61 4.56
C LEU A 101 1.09 7.79 3.90
N THR A 102 1.76 8.57 3.06
CA THR A 102 1.22 9.75 2.36
C THR A 102 0.69 9.37 0.98
#